data_AF-A0A077M9N4-F1
#
_entry.id   AF-A0A077M9N4-F1
#
_cell.length_a   1.000
_cell.length_b   1.000
_cell.length_c   1.000
_cell.angle_alpha   90.00
_cell.angle_beta   90.00
_cell.angle_gamma   90.00
#
_symmetry.space_group_name_H-M   'P 1'
#
loop_
_entity.id
_entity.type
_entity.pdbx_description
1 polymer ?
#
loop_
_entity_poly.entity_id
_entity_poly.type
_entity_poly.pdbx_seq_one_letter_code
_entity_poly.pdbx_strand_id
1 'polypeptide(L)'
;MGTGWSWGDPNSPLAFDVDLPIAPERATILERRGCDLHPVDATTPDGADYLMSFVWPFHLARHDRLAAALDVLRRHPVTIDRAGASEWLAAQLAEPRPDVLTVVWQSITEQYWPAAESVAVQHIVAHARDRMPLAHVSLEGVPPPIGPAGYDVVAHGAELRVDGRLIGHSTHHGPPIVLPG
;
A
#
# COMPACT_ATOMS: atom_id res chain seq x y z
N MET A 1 -14.89 3.84 5.22
CA MET A 1 -16.01 4.81 5.26
C MET A 1 -15.39 6.18 5.33
N GLY A 2 -16.02 7.16 4.70
CA GLY A 2 -15.63 8.56 4.84
C GLY A 2 -16.87 9.42 5.06
N THR A 3 -16.69 10.73 5.08
CA THR A 3 -17.76 11.68 5.40
C THR A 3 -18.90 11.59 4.39
N GLY A 4 -20.00 10.94 4.79
CA GLY A 4 -21.21 10.77 3.97
C GLY A 4 -21.20 9.60 2.99
N TRP A 5 -20.21 8.68 3.06
CA TRP A 5 -20.13 7.54 2.15
C TRP A 5 -19.49 6.30 2.77
N SER A 6 -19.89 5.13 2.26
CA SER A 6 -19.28 3.84 2.57
C SER A 6 -19.06 3.03 1.29
N TRP A 7 -17.94 2.32 1.20
CA TRP A 7 -17.61 1.44 0.09
C TRP A 7 -17.00 0.14 0.63
N GLY A 8 -17.31 -0.98 -0.02
CA GLY A 8 -16.97 -2.34 0.43
C GLY A 8 -18.15 -3.13 0.97
N ASP A 9 -17.88 -4.32 1.50
CA ASP A 9 -18.86 -5.15 2.21
C ASP A 9 -19.12 -4.55 3.62
N PRO A 10 -20.36 -4.14 3.95
CA PRO A 10 -20.67 -3.60 5.27
C PRO A 10 -20.48 -4.61 6.42
N ASN A 11 -20.39 -5.91 6.10
CA ASN A 11 -20.16 -6.98 7.09
C ASN A 11 -18.69 -7.41 7.16
N SER A 12 -17.78 -6.72 6.48
CA SER A 12 -16.34 -6.99 6.62
C SER A 12 -15.92 -6.77 8.08
N PRO A 13 -15.18 -7.71 8.71
CA PRO A 13 -14.66 -7.50 10.06
C PRO A 13 -13.57 -6.41 10.09
N LEU A 14 -13.02 -6.05 8.92
CA LEU A 14 -12.08 -4.97 8.76
C LEU A 14 -12.75 -3.80 8.04
N ALA A 15 -12.88 -2.68 8.74
CA ALA A 15 -13.31 -1.41 8.19
C ALA A 15 -12.20 -0.37 8.38
N PHE A 16 -11.95 0.41 7.33
CA PHE A 16 -11.08 1.58 7.41
C PHE A 16 -11.94 2.83 7.50
N ASP A 17 -11.72 3.63 8.53
CA ASP A 17 -12.21 4.99 8.58
C ASP A 17 -11.21 5.89 7.87
N VAL A 18 -11.67 6.56 6.82
CA VAL A 18 -10.87 7.47 6.01
C VAL A 18 -11.52 8.83 6.06
N ASP A 19 -10.89 9.75 6.77
CA ASP A 19 -11.34 11.14 6.89
C ASP A 19 -11.01 11.91 5.60
N LEU A 20 -11.70 11.56 4.51
CA LEU A 20 -11.54 12.16 3.21
C LEU A 20 -12.91 12.65 2.68
N PRO A 21 -12.99 13.91 2.18
CA PRO A 21 -14.23 14.46 1.62
C PRO A 21 -14.52 13.96 0.20
N ILE A 22 -13.84 12.91 -0.25
CA ILE A 22 -13.91 12.38 -1.61
C ILE A 22 -14.49 10.97 -1.55
N ALA A 23 -15.67 10.78 -2.12
CA ALA A 23 -16.25 9.45 -2.29
C ALA A 23 -15.60 8.76 -3.51
N PRO A 24 -15.11 7.51 -3.37
CA PRO A 24 -14.54 6.79 -4.50
C PRO A 24 -15.62 6.32 -5.46
N GLU A 25 -15.29 6.25 -6.75
CA GLU A 25 -16.09 5.51 -7.71
C GLU A 25 -16.03 4.00 -7.42
N ARG A 26 -17.11 3.27 -7.73
CA ARG A 26 -17.15 1.83 -7.52
C ARG A 26 -16.29 1.13 -8.56
N ALA A 27 -15.24 0.45 -8.10
CA ALA A 27 -14.42 -0.43 -8.93
C ALA A 27 -14.62 -1.91 -8.59
N THR A 28 -14.39 -2.79 -9.56
CA THR A 28 -14.30 -4.24 -9.34
C THR A 28 -12.84 -4.64 -9.42
N ILE A 29 -12.33 -5.29 -8.38
CA ILE A 29 -10.96 -5.82 -8.37
C ILE A 29 -10.97 -7.17 -9.07
N LEU A 30 -10.40 -7.24 -10.28
CA LEU A 30 -10.32 -8.47 -11.07
C LEU A 30 -9.25 -9.42 -10.55
N GLU A 31 -8.10 -8.88 -10.16
CA GLU A 31 -6.98 -9.65 -9.61
C GLU A 31 -6.14 -8.78 -8.67
N ARG A 32 -5.36 -9.43 -7.80
CA ARG A 32 -4.38 -8.79 -6.92
C ARG A 32 -3.25 -9.76 -6.63
N ARG A 33 -2.02 -9.27 -6.61
CA ARG A 33 -0.80 -10.04 -6.33
C ARG A 33 0.27 -9.08 -5.83
N GLY A 34 1.28 -9.59 -5.14
CA GLY A 34 2.43 -8.79 -4.70
C GLY A 34 3.72 -9.59 -4.68
N CYS A 35 4.81 -8.95 -4.28
CA CYS A 35 6.10 -9.60 -4.06
C CYS A 35 6.79 -9.05 -2.81
N ASP A 36 7.66 -9.88 -2.23
CA ASP A 36 8.58 -9.51 -1.15
C ASP A 36 9.84 -10.39 -1.26
N LEU A 37 11.00 -9.95 -0.75
CA LEU A 37 12.21 -10.78 -0.71
C LEU A 37 12.11 -11.94 0.29
N HIS A 38 11.36 -11.72 1.38
CA HIS A 38 11.14 -12.64 2.49
C HIS A 38 9.64 -12.71 2.83
N PRO A 39 8.80 -13.20 1.91
CA PRO A 39 7.35 -13.21 2.12
C PRO A 39 6.98 -14.05 3.35
N VAL A 40 6.09 -13.50 4.17
CA VAL A 40 5.50 -14.19 5.32
C VAL A 40 4.19 -14.82 4.90
N ASP A 41 4.05 -16.13 5.08
CA ASP A 41 2.77 -16.80 4.85
C ASP A 41 1.82 -16.57 6.04
N ALA A 42 1.10 -15.45 5.97
CA ALA A 42 0.13 -15.03 6.97
C ALA A 42 -1.17 -15.86 6.97
N THR A 43 -1.29 -16.88 6.11
CA THR A 43 -2.40 -17.86 6.20
C THR A 43 -2.13 -18.93 7.26
N THR A 44 -0.88 -19.08 7.70
CA THR A 44 -0.47 -20.01 8.75
C THR A 44 -0.53 -19.37 10.14
N PRO A 45 -0.70 -20.16 11.23
CA PRO A 45 -0.59 -19.66 12.60
C PRO A 45 0.76 -18.97 12.88
N ASP A 46 1.87 -19.61 12.50
CA ASP A 46 3.21 -19.08 12.75
C ASP A 46 3.47 -17.75 12.01
N GLY A 47 3.00 -17.62 10.76
CA GLY A 47 3.11 -16.38 10.01
C GLY A 47 2.22 -15.27 10.57
N ALA A 48 1.02 -15.61 11.04
CA ALA A 48 0.15 -14.67 11.74
C ALA A 48 0.78 -14.16 13.05
N ASP A 49 1.33 -15.06 13.85
CA ASP A 49 2.02 -14.72 15.12
C ASP A 49 3.26 -13.88 14.87
N TYR A 50 4.03 -14.20 13.82
CA TYR A 50 5.18 -13.42 13.41
C TYR A 50 4.79 -11.98 13.06
N LEU A 51 3.74 -11.76 12.26
CA LEU A 51 3.26 -10.41 11.94
C LEU A 51 2.74 -9.67 13.18
N MET A 52 2.04 -10.37 14.08
CA MET A 52 1.55 -9.81 15.34
C MET A 52 2.68 -9.34 16.26
N SER A 53 3.86 -9.98 16.19
CA SER A 53 5.02 -9.64 17.02
C SER A 53 5.60 -8.24 16.72
N PHE A 54 5.28 -7.66 15.55
CA PHE A 54 5.65 -6.28 15.21
C PHE A 54 4.75 -5.22 15.85
N VAL A 55 3.64 -5.62 16.48
CA VAL A 55 2.73 -4.70 17.18
C VAL A 55 3.04 -4.73 18.67
N TRP A 56 3.30 -3.56 19.24
CA TRP A 56 3.57 -3.46 20.68
C TRP A 56 2.33 -3.86 21.51
N PRO A 57 2.51 -4.56 22.64
CA PRO A 57 1.40 -5.15 23.41
C PRO A 57 0.29 -4.18 23.83
N PHE A 58 0.61 -2.91 24.03
CA PHE A 58 -0.34 -1.88 24.46
C PHE A 58 -1.05 -1.17 23.29
N HIS A 59 -0.70 -1.46 22.04
CA HIS A 59 -1.39 -0.94 20.86
C HIS A 59 -2.60 -1.80 20.48
N LEU A 60 -3.57 -1.93 21.41
CA LEU A 60 -4.73 -2.80 21.26
C LEU A 60 -5.48 -2.56 19.93
N ALA A 61 -5.71 -1.31 19.55
CA ALA A 61 -6.38 -0.98 18.29
C ALA A 61 -5.60 -1.44 17.04
N ARG A 62 -4.27 -1.52 17.10
CA ARG A 62 -3.45 -2.07 16.00
C ARG A 62 -3.52 -3.60 15.99
N HIS A 63 -3.55 -4.26 17.15
CA HIS A 63 -3.78 -5.69 17.24
C HIS A 63 -5.15 -6.07 16.66
N ASP A 64 -6.22 -5.39 17.07
CA ASP A 64 -7.58 -5.65 16.57
C ASP A 64 -7.66 -5.49 15.05
N ARG A 65 -7.04 -4.43 14.52
CA ARG A 65 -6.97 -4.18 13.08
C ARG A 65 -6.22 -5.28 12.33
N LEU A 66 -5.06 -5.71 12.85
CA LEU A 66 -4.27 -6.77 12.21
C LEU A 66 -4.98 -8.13 12.31
N ALA A 67 -5.64 -8.44 13.43
CA ALA A 67 -6.45 -9.64 13.58
C ALA A 67 -7.59 -9.68 12.55
N ALA A 68 -8.33 -8.58 12.41
CA ALA A 68 -9.37 -8.47 11.38
C ALA A 68 -8.82 -8.59 9.95
N ALA A 69 -7.63 -8.05 9.67
CA ALA A 69 -6.96 -8.20 8.38
C ALA A 69 -6.58 -9.66 8.08
N LEU A 70 -6.05 -10.38 9.07
CA LEU A 70 -5.75 -11.80 8.95
C LEU A 70 -7.04 -12.63 8.71
N ASP A 71 -8.16 -12.28 9.35
CA ASP A 71 -9.45 -12.90 9.09
C ASP A 71 -9.94 -12.68 7.65
N VAL A 72 -9.75 -11.47 7.10
CA VAL A 72 -10.04 -11.18 5.69
C VAL A 72 -9.12 -12.00 4.77
N LEU A 73 -7.82 -12.05 5.06
CA LEU A 73 -6.84 -12.78 4.27
C LEU A 73 -7.18 -14.28 4.17
N ARG A 74 -7.63 -14.91 5.27
CA ARG A 74 -8.02 -16.33 5.25
C ARG A 74 -9.20 -16.61 4.31
N ARG A 75 -10.13 -15.65 4.16
CA ARG A 75 -11.27 -15.77 3.24
C ARG A 75 -10.91 -15.39 1.79
N HIS A 76 -9.95 -14.48 1.64
CA HIS A 76 -9.52 -13.92 0.35
C HIS A 76 -8.00 -13.92 0.27
N PRO A 77 -7.36 -15.09 0.10
CA PRO A 77 -5.91 -15.19 0.09
C PRO A 77 -5.31 -14.40 -1.08
N VAL A 78 -4.15 -13.78 -0.82
CA VAL A 78 -3.37 -13.05 -1.82
C VAL A 78 -2.00 -13.70 -1.93
N THR A 79 -1.56 -13.95 -3.16
CA THR A 79 -0.23 -14.48 -3.42
C THR A 79 0.81 -13.37 -3.34
N ILE A 80 1.79 -13.54 -2.47
CA ILE A 80 3.00 -12.71 -2.39
C ILE A 80 4.18 -13.56 -2.84
N ASP A 81 4.71 -13.27 -4.02
CA ASP A 81 5.84 -14.02 -4.58
C ASP A 81 7.16 -13.62 -3.92
N ARG A 82 8.08 -14.58 -3.84
CA ARG A 82 9.45 -14.30 -3.41
C ARG A 82 10.25 -13.71 -4.57
N ALA A 83 10.33 -12.40 -4.67
CA ALA A 83 11.03 -11.70 -5.75
C ALA A 83 11.38 -10.25 -5.38
N GLY A 84 12.36 -9.69 -6.09
CA GLY A 84 12.60 -8.24 -6.12
C GLY A 84 11.50 -7.51 -6.90
N ALA A 85 11.31 -6.22 -6.61
CA ALA A 85 10.23 -5.44 -7.19
C ALA A 85 10.37 -5.28 -8.71
N SER A 86 11.57 -5.00 -9.21
CA SER A 86 11.84 -4.76 -10.63
C SER A 86 11.63 -6.04 -11.46
N GLU A 87 12.24 -7.15 -11.04
CA GLU A 87 12.07 -8.46 -11.68
C GLU A 87 10.59 -8.87 -11.73
N TRP A 88 9.90 -8.75 -10.59
CA TRP A 88 8.50 -9.15 -10.48
C TRP A 88 7.59 -8.27 -11.33
N LEU A 89 7.77 -6.95 -11.29
CA LEU A 89 7.01 -6.00 -12.12
C LEU A 89 7.24 -6.21 -13.61
N ALA A 90 8.48 -6.49 -14.04
CA ALA A 90 8.77 -6.78 -15.44
C ALA A 90 7.97 -7.99 -15.94
N ALA A 91 7.83 -9.03 -15.12
CA ALA A 91 7.03 -10.20 -15.44
C ALA A 91 5.52 -9.90 -15.41
N GLN A 92 5.01 -9.21 -14.37
CA GLN A 92 3.57 -8.92 -14.25
C GLN A 92 3.06 -7.94 -15.31
N LEU A 93 3.92 -7.02 -15.78
CA LEU A 93 3.55 -5.97 -16.74
C LEU A 93 3.96 -6.28 -18.18
N ALA A 94 4.41 -7.52 -18.46
CA ALA A 94 4.82 -7.94 -19.79
C ALA A 94 3.65 -7.89 -20.80
N GLU A 95 2.49 -8.42 -20.39
CA GLU A 95 1.28 -8.51 -21.21
C GLU A 95 0.29 -7.36 -20.93
N PRO A 96 0.02 -6.47 -21.89
CA PRO A 96 -0.94 -5.38 -21.74
C PRO A 96 -2.38 -5.87 -21.51
N ARG A 97 -3.12 -5.19 -20.63
CA ARG A 97 -4.56 -5.40 -20.38
C ARG A 97 -5.34 -4.12 -20.70
N PRO A 98 -5.77 -3.89 -21.95
CA PRO A 98 -6.27 -2.58 -22.39
C PRO A 98 -7.60 -2.15 -21.72
N ASP A 99 -8.41 -3.10 -21.28
CA ASP A 99 -9.73 -2.83 -20.68
C ASP A 99 -9.71 -2.80 -19.13
N VAL A 100 -8.51 -2.86 -18.53
CA VAL A 100 -8.34 -2.93 -17.08
C VAL A 100 -7.33 -1.88 -16.65
N LEU A 101 -7.70 -1.07 -15.64
CA LEU A 101 -6.73 -0.21 -14.97
C LEU A 101 -5.81 -1.06 -14.09
N THR A 102 -4.56 -1.22 -14.50
CA THR A 102 -3.52 -1.83 -13.67
C THR A 102 -3.05 -0.81 -12.63
N VAL A 103 -3.04 -1.20 -11.35
CA VAL A 103 -2.52 -0.35 -10.27
C VAL A 103 -1.25 -0.97 -9.71
N VAL A 104 -0.13 -0.30 -9.88
CA VAL A 104 1.11 -0.61 -9.16
C VAL A 104 1.09 0.22 -7.88
N TRP A 105 1.20 -0.43 -6.72
CA TRP A 105 1.21 0.25 -5.43
C TRP A 105 2.40 -0.18 -4.59
N GLN A 106 3.07 0.80 -3.99
CA GLN A 106 4.10 0.56 -2.98
C GLN A 106 4.01 1.57 -1.84
N SER A 107 4.52 1.18 -0.66
CA SER A 107 4.55 2.05 0.50
C SER A 107 5.75 1.75 1.38
N ILE A 108 6.57 2.77 1.65
CA ILE A 108 7.70 2.74 2.58
C ILE A 108 8.69 1.61 2.22
N THR A 109 8.88 1.37 0.92
CA THR A 109 9.76 0.32 0.39
C THR A 109 11.04 0.87 -0.21
N GLU A 110 10.97 2.04 -0.87
CA GLU A 110 12.08 2.56 -1.67
C GLU A 110 13.32 2.87 -0.84
N GLN A 111 13.16 3.24 0.43
CA GLN A 111 14.29 3.48 1.34
C GLN A 111 15.15 2.23 1.61
N TYR A 112 14.61 1.04 1.35
CA TYR A 112 15.31 -0.24 1.53
C TYR A 112 15.92 -0.76 0.23
N TRP A 113 15.63 -0.13 -0.91
CA TRP A 113 16.08 -0.57 -2.22
C TRP A 113 17.48 -0.04 -2.54
N PRO A 114 18.34 -0.83 -3.21
CA PRO A 114 19.47 -0.29 -3.92
C PRO A 114 19.00 0.75 -4.95
N ALA A 115 19.76 1.82 -5.19
CA ALA A 115 19.38 2.87 -6.14
C ALA A 115 19.05 2.33 -7.55
N ALA A 116 19.73 1.25 -7.98
CA ALA A 116 19.48 0.59 -9.25
C ALA A 116 18.07 -0.04 -9.33
N GLU A 117 17.55 -0.56 -8.22
CA GLU A 117 16.21 -1.14 -8.15
C GLU A 117 15.13 -0.07 -8.31
N SER A 118 15.28 1.08 -7.63
CA SER A 118 14.35 2.23 -7.79
C SER A 118 14.33 2.73 -9.24
N VAL A 119 15.50 2.86 -9.87
CA VAL A 119 15.59 3.27 -11.29
C VAL A 119 14.92 2.25 -12.21
N ALA A 120 15.14 0.95 -11.96
CA ALA A 120 14.52 -0.12 -12.75
C ALA A 120 13.00 -0.13 -12.62
N VAL A 121 12.47 -0.02 -11.40
CA VAL A 121 11.01 0.06 -11.14
C VAL A 121 10.39 1.26 -11.87
N GLN A 122 10.99 2.44 -11.75
CA GLN A 122 10.51 3.65 -12.43
C GLN A 122 10.47 3.47 -13.96
N HIS A 123 11.51 2.88 -14.55
CA HIS A 123 11.57 2.62 -15.98
C HIS A 123 10.52 1.60 -16.44
N ILE A 124 10.37 0.49 -15.71
CA ILE A 124 9.39 -0.57 -16.02
C ILE A 124 7.96 -0.03 -15.98
N VAL A 125 7.62 0.71 -14.93
CA VAL A 125 6.30 1.31 -14.74
C VAL A 125 6.00 2.35 -15.83
N ALA A 126 6.96 3.21 -16.17
CA ALA A 126 6.79 4.18 -17.24
C ALA A 126 6.56 3.51 -18.60
N HIS A 127 7.39 2.51 -18.95
CA HIS A 127 7.25 1.77 -20.19
C HIS A 127 5.93 0.99 -20.29
N ALA A 128 5.45 0.43 -19.18
CA ALA A 128 4.19 -0.27 -19.12
C ALA A 128 3.00 0.67 -19.35
N ARG A 129 3.04 1.87 -18.75
CA ARG A 129 2.00 2.91 -18.91
C ARG A 129 1.81 3.37 -20.35
N ASP A 130 2.87 3.42 -21.15
CA ASP A 130 2.77 3.79 -22.57
C ASP A 130 1.95 2.79 -23.39
N ARG A 131 1.69 1.58 -22.88
CA ARG A 131 1.07 0.47 -23.61
C ARG A 131 -0.26 -0.02 -23.03
N MET A 132 -0.61 0.37 -21.80
CA MET A 132 -1.87 -0.01 -21.15
C MET A 132 -2.31 1.02 -20.10
N PRO A 133 -3.61 1.05 -19.74
CA PRO A 133 -4.06 1.82 -18.59
C PRO A 133 -3.34 1.36 -17.32
N LEU A 134 -2.46 2.20 -16.79
CA LEU A 134 -1.71 1.94 -15.58
C LEU A 134 -1.69 3.19 -14.72
N ALA A 135 -1.93 3.01 -13.41
CA ALA A 135 -1.66 4.02 -12.39
C ALA A 135 -0.58 3.49 -11.43
N HIS A 136 0.33 4.36 -11.04
CA HIS A 136 1.39 4.06 -10.10
C HIS A 136 1.18 4.89 -8.85
N VAL A 137 0.84 4.23 -7.76
CA VAL A 137 0.53 4.88 -6.48
C VAL A 137 1.67 4.58 -5.51
N SER A 138 2.37 5.60 -5.03
CA SER A 138 3.44 5.43 -4.06
C SER A 138 3.15 6.24 -2.80
N LEU A 139 3.45 5.65 -1.64
CA LEU A 139 3.54 6.35 -0.36
C LEU A 139 4.97 6.20 0.17
N GLU A 140 5.83 7.15 -0.13
CA GLU A 140 7.27 7.02 0.12
C GLU A 140 7.83 8.25 0.84
N GLY A 141 8.88 8.04 1.64
CA GLY A 141 9.50 9.07 2.45
C GLY A 141 10.38 8.47 3.52
N VAL A 142 11.42 9.22 3.90
CA VAL A 142 12.29 8.83 5.01
C VAL A 142 11.82 9.53 6.27
N PRO A 143 11.57 8.81 7.38
CA PRO A 143 11.17 9.42 8.64
C PRO A 143 12.17 10.50 9.08
N PRO A 144 11.72 11.74 9.37
CA PRO A 144 12.59 12.74 9.95
C PRO A 144 12.94 12.35 11.41
N PRO A 145 14.02 12.92 11.98
CA PRO A 145 14.25 12.84 13.41
C PRO A 145 13.00 13.31 14.18
N ILE A 146 12.50 12.48 15.10
CA ILE A 146 11.29 12.76 15.86
C ILE A 146 11.66 13.58 17.10
N GLY A 147 11.15 14.80 17.20
CA GLY A 147 11.24 15.62 18.40
C GLY A 147 10.15 15.27 19.43
N PRO A 148 10.19 15.85 20.64
CA PRO A 148 9.19 15.61 21.68
C PRO A 148 7.75 16.03 21.28
N ALA A 149 7.60 16.86 20.25
CA ALA A 149 6.31 17.25 19.68
C ALA A 149 5.90 16.43 18.43
N GLY A 150 6.65 15.39 18.08
CA GLY A 150 6.49 14.70 16.80
C GLY A 150 7.20 15.42 15.65
N TYR A 151 6.68 15.26 14.44
CA TYR A 151 7.13 15.97 13.23
C TYR A 151 5.92 16.51 12.45
N ASP A 152 6.13 17.58 11.68
CA ASP A 152 5.09 18.15 10.81
C ASP A 152 4.85 17.23 9.60
N VAL A 153 3.66 16.62 9.51
CA VAL A 153 3.30 15.72 8.42
C VAL A 153 3.21 16.45 7.08
N VAL A 154 2.81 17.72 7.06
CA VAL A 154 2.72 18.50 5.82
C VAL A 154 4.11 18.76 5.25
N ALA A 155 5.06 19.09 6.12
CA ALA A 155 6.42 19.44 5.70
C ALA A 155 7.33 18.20 5.53
N HIS A 156 7.12 17.14 6.31
CA HIS A 156 8.06 16.03 6.45
C HIS A 156 7.40 14.65 6.45
N GLY A 157 6.10 14.56 6.16
CA GLY A 157 5.40 13.29 5.99
C GLY A 157 5.81 12.57 4.71
N ALA A 158 5.55 11.27 4.70
CA ALA A 158 5.67 10.45 3.50
C ALA A 158 4.75 11.03 2.43
N GLU A 159 5.27 11.17 1.22
CA GLU A 159 4.57 11.71 0.08
C GLU A 159 3.69 10.63 -0.56
N LEU A 160 2.40 10.91 -0.66
CA LEU A 160 1.47 10.12 -1.46
C LEU A 160 1.46 10.68 -2.89
N ARG A 161 1.91 9.87 -3.84
CA ARG A 161 2.01 10.25 -5.26
C ARG A 161 1.16 9.32 -6.14
N VAL A 162 0.61 9.87 -7.21
CA VAL A 162 0.02 9.13 -8.33
C VAL A 162 0.76 9.53 -9.58
N ASP A 163 1.43 8.58 -10.22
CA ASP A 163 2.18 8.78 -11.47
C ASP A 163 3.26 9.85 -11.31
N GLY A 164 3.92 9.84 -10.14
CA GLY A 164 4.90 10.85 -9.75
C GLY A 164 4.31 12.19 -9.31
N ARG A 165 3.02 12.46 -9.51
CA ARG A 165 2.36 13.69 -9.05
C ARG A 165 1.99 13.58 -7.57
N LEU A 166 2.49 14.52 -6.76
CA LEU A 166 2.11 14.64 -5.35
C LEU A 166 0.60 14.92 -5.22
N ILE A 167 -0.07 14.10 -4.42
CA ILE A 167 -1.51 14.25 -4.11
C ILE A 167 -1.80 14.38 -2.61
N GLY A 168 -0.78 14.23 -1.77
CA GLY A 168 -0.91 14.45 -0.33
C GLY A 168 0.30 13.97 0.46
N HIS A 169 0.24 14.16 1.76
CA HIS A 169 1.21 13.64 2.72
C HIS A 169 0.51 12.76 3.74
N SER A 170 1.26 11.85 4.34
CA SER A 170 0.79 10.96 5.40
C SER A 170 1.89 10.72 6.41
N THR A 171 1.56 10.13 7.56
CA THR A 171 2.61 9.56 8.40
C THR A 171 3.25 8.37 7.67
N HIS A 172 4.44 7.97 8.10
CA HIS A 172 5.12 6.75 7.63
C HIS A 172 4.38 5.46 8.05
N HIS A 173 3.33 5.59 8.87
CA HIS A 173 2.47 4.49 9.33
C HIS A 173 1.04 4.62 8.80
N GLY A 174 0.82 5.45 7.77
CA GLY A 174 -0.49 5.73 7.19
C GLY A 174 -1.18 6.96 7.82
N PRO A 175 -2.52 6.98 7.88
CA PRO A 175 -3.32 8.18 8.20
C PRO A 175 -2.84 8.95 9.46
N PRO A 176 -3.10 10.27 9.53
CA PRO A 176 -3.95 11.05 8.62
C PRO A 176 -3.34 11.28 7.24
N ILE A 177 -4.21 11.41 6.22
CA ILE A 177 -3.82 11.87 4.89
C ILE A 177 -4.13 13.36 4.82
N VAL A 178 -3.12 14.17 4.54
CA VAL A 178 -3.24 15.61 4.33
C VAL A 178 -3.18 15.87 2.82
N LEU A 179 -4.27 16.37 2.25
CA LEU A 179 -4.31 16.79 0.85
C LEU A 179 -3.59 18.15 0.70
N PRO A 180 -2.96 18.42 -0.45
CA PRO A 180 -2.44 19.75 -0.75
C PRO A 180 -3.60 20.77 -0.74
N GLY A 181 -3.35 21.92 -0.13
CA GLY A 181 -4.29 23.04 -0.10
C GLY A 181 -4.42 23.78 -1.43
#